data_AF-A0A0F9SW14-F1
#
_entry.id   AF-A0A0F9SW14-F1
#
_cell.length_a   1.000
_cell.length_b   1.000
_cell.length_c   1.000
_cell.angle_alpha   90.00
_cell.angle_beta   90.00
_cell.angle_gamma   90.00
#
_symmetry.space_group_name_H-M   'P 1'
#
loop_
_entity.id
_entity.type
_entity.pdbx_description
1 polymer ?
#
loop_
_entity_poly.entity_id
_entity_poly.type
_entity_poly.pdbx_seq_one_letter_code
_entity_poly.pdbx_strand_id
1 'polypeptide(L)'
;MQSHQERGRVIKMGNPPQTGNNTPLLSDIKPPPPQWILNIRPDKRSLMYMKHILLSLAAAGLLALSAPSVQAAECFADYKAKQENPLRLHYGVAQVSGDCSRATAQSQLTKRLAAQGWTLLTVVSVFGEDGLNQRKESAGKNFLRF
;
A
#
# COMPACT_ATOMS: atom_id res chain seq x y z
N MET A 1 62.70 14.66 38.42
CA MET A 1 62.43 14.31 39.83
C MET A 1 61.56 15.45 40.37
N GLN A 2 60.24 15.30 40.55
CA GLN A 2 59.52 14.48 41.57
C GLN A 2 59.69 15.04 43.00
N SER A 3 58.64 15.23 43.80
CA SER A 3 57.20 15.07 43.51
C SER A 3 56.29 15.92 44.43
N HIS A 4 55.01 16.02 44.04
CA HIS A 4 53.92 16.73 44.72
C HIS A 4 53.41 16.04 46.01
N GLN A 5 52.68 16.82 46.82
CA GLN A 5 51.95 16.45 48.05
C GLN A 5 50.83 17.50 48.24
N GLU A 6 49.55 17.24 48.53
CA GLU A 6 48.75 15.99 48.58
C GLU A 6 47.23 16.30 48.46
N ARG A 7 46.40 15.36 47.99
CA ARG A 7 45.33 14.73 48.81
C ARG A 7 44.58 13.60 48.11
N GLY A 8 44.34 12.51 48.84
CA GLY A 8 43.80 11.25 48.31
C GLY A 8 42.26 11.09 48.26
N ARG A 9 41.82 10.18 47.40
CA ARG A 9 40.45 9.60 47.29
C ARG A 9 40.56 8.10 47.52
N VAL A 10 39.70 7.48 48.33
CA VAL A 10 39.36 6.04 48.19
C VAL A 10 38.02 5.68 48.86
N ILE A 11 37.45 4.56 48.42
CA ILE A 11 36.12 4.00 48.72
C ILE A 11 36.24 2.64 49.44
N LYS A 12 35.16 2.13 50.05
CA LYS A 12 35.08 0.72 50.50
C LYS A 12 33.65 0.14 50.44
N MET A 13 33.55 -1.17 50.24
CA MET A 13 32.31 -1.95 49.97
C MET A 13 31.78 -2.69 51.23
N GLY A 14 30.56 -3.27 51.14
CA GLY A 14 29.97 -4.23 52.12
C GLY A 14 30.59 -5.64 52.03
N ASN A 15 30.00 -6.75 52.53
CA ASN A 15 28.71 -7.07 53.20
C ASN A 15 28.90 -8.39 54.02
N PRO A 16 27.95 -8.95 54.84
CA PRO A 16 26.98 -9.98 54.37
C PRO A 16 25.66 -10.06 55.24
N PRO A 17 25.03 -11.18 55.76
CA PRO A 17 23.55 -11.24 55.97
C PRO A 17 23.01 -11.89 57.29
N GLN A 18 21.68 -12.20 57.33
CA GLN A 18 20.91 -13.01 58.31
C GLN A 18 20.76 -12.44 59.75
N THR A 19 19.74 -12.79 60.56
CA THR A 19 18.67 -13.84 60.48
C THR A 19 17.29 -13.26 60.90
N GLY A 20 16.20 -14.03 60.75
CA GLY A 20 14.83 -13.62 61.13
C GLY A 20 14.14 -14.61 62.08
N ASN A 21 12.98 -14.23 62.64
CA ASN A 21 12.08 -15.16 63.32
C ASN A 21 10.63 -14.62 63.39
N ASN A 22 9.66 -15.50 63.68
CA ASN A 22 8.24 -15.29 63.40
C ASN A 22 7.37 -15.28 64.67
N THR A 23 6.29 -14.49 64.68
CA THR A 23 5.14 -14.68 65.60
C THR A 23 3.82 -14.39 64.87
N PRO A 24 2.86 -15.33 64.87
CA PRO A 24 1.56 -15.16 64.20
C PRO A 24 0.43 -14.75 65.16
N LEU A 25 -0.69 -14.27 64.61
CA LEU A 25 -2.01 -14.83 64.94
C LEU A 25 -3.01 -14.59 63.79
N LEU A 26 -4.14 -15.30 63.86
CA LEU A 26 -5.20 -15.38 62.85
C LEU A 26 -6.53 -14.94 63.49
N SER A 27 -7.41 -14.26 62.74
CA SER A 27 -8.77 -13.84 63.16
C SER A 27 -8.82 -12.77 64.29
N ASP A 28 -9.88 -11.96 64.49
CA ASP A 28 -11.29 -12.15 64.12
C ASP A 28 -12.12 -10.87 63.82
N ILE A 29 -12.99 -11.04 62.84
CA ILE A 29 -14.28 -10.41 62.47
C ILE A 29 -14.90 -9.29 63.36
N LYS A 30 -15.32 -8.17 62.74
CA LYS A 30 -16.67 -7.56 62.96
C LYS A 30 -17.16 -6.59 61.86
N PRO A 31 -18.21 -6.91 61.08
CA PRO A 31 -18.86 -5.97 60.16
C PRO A 31 -20.04 -5.20 60.83
N PRO A 32 -20.13 -3.86 60.68
CA PRO A 32 -21.35 -3.11 60.98
C PRO A 32 -22.39 -3.21 59.84
N PRO A 33 -23.70 -2.98 60.10
CA PRO A 33 -24.80 -3.32 59.19
C PRO A 33 -25.01 -2.33 58.03
N PRO A 34 -25.70 -2.75 56.94
CA PRO A 34 -25.91 -1.93 55.76
C PRO A 34 -26.99 -0.85 55.95
N GLN A 35 -26.81 0.29 55.29
CA GLN A 35 -27.83 1.34 55.13
C GLN A 35 -27.96 1.69 53.65
N TRP A 36 -29.03 1.21 53.01
CA TRP A 36 -29.30 1.42 51.59
C TRP A 36 -30.02 2.75 51.36
N ILE A 37 -29.31 3.77 50.85
CA ILE A 37 -29.93 4.97 50.30
C ILE A 37 -29.38 5.23 48.89
N LEU A 38 -29.89 4.49 47.91
CA LEU A 38 -29.83 4.95 46.51
C LEU A 38 -30.76 6.16 46.37
N ASN A 39 -30.21 7.30 45.96
CA ASN A 39 -30.99 8.46 45.50
C ASN A 39 -30.57 8.86 44.08
N ILE A 40 -30.50 7.87 43.18
CA ILE A 40 -30.32 8.11 41.75
C ILE A 40 -31.67 8.54 41.18
N ARG A 41 -31.91 9.86 41.14
CA ARG A 41 -33.03 10.41 40.38
C ARG A 41 -32.79 10.16 38.88
N PRO A 42 -33.69 9.46 38.16
CA PRO A 42 -33.55 9.33 36.72
C PRO A 42 -33.92 10.66 36.05
N ASP A 43 -32.92 11.51 35.79
CA ASP A 43 -33.15 12.71 34.99
C ASP A 43 -33.49 12.30 33.55
N LYS A 44 -34.72 12.66 33.13
CA LYS A 44 -35.26 12.35 31.80
C LYS A 44 -35.17 13.57 30.87
N ARG A 45 -34.07 14.35 30.90
CA ARG A 45 -33.91 15.50 29.99
C ARG A 45 -33.60 15.07 28.56
N SER A 46 -34.69 14.80 27.85
CA SER A 46 -34.91 15.05 26.43
C SER A 46 -33.79 14.63 25.47
N LEU A 47 -33.97 13.42 24.98
CA LEU A 47 -33.40 12.80 23.78
C LEU A 47 -33.50 13.72 22.54
N MET A 48 -32.66 14.75 22.42
CA MET A 48 -32.67 15.68 21.28
C MET A 48 -31.30 16.25 20.86
N TYR A 49 -30.21 15.48 21.00
CA TYR A 49 -28.89 15.89 20.47
C TYR A 49 -28.12 14.83 19.66
N MET A 50 -28.78 13.77 19.18
CA MET A 50 -28.20 12.82 18.20
C MET A 50 -28.45 13.23 16.73
N LYS A 51 -28.43 14.53 16.39
CA LYS A 51 -28.67 15.00 15.01
C LYS A 51 -27.79 16.15 14.50
N HIS A 52 -26.86 16.65 15.32
CA HIS A 52 -25.96 17.75 14.92
C HIS A 52 -24.48 17.39 14.98
N ILE A 53 -24.05 16.50 15.89
CA ILE A 53 -22.64 16.05 15.99
C ILE A 53 -22.17 15.31 14.72
N LEU A 54 -23.06 14.55 14.06
CA LEU A 54 -22.73 13.77 12.87
C LEU A 54 -22.46 14.62 11.61
N LEU A 55 -22.86 15.90 11.60
CA LEU A 55 -22.67 16.78 10.44
C LEU A 55 -21.32 17.52 10.46
N SER A 56 -20.70 17.69 11.63
CA SER A 56 -19.46 18.46 11.78
C SER A 56 -18.18 17.70 11.38
N LEU A 57 -18.23 16.37 11.30
CA LEU A 57 -17.08 15.52 10.95
C LEU A 57 -16.98 15.20 9.45
N ALA A 58 -17.99 15.54 8.65
CA ALA A 58 -18.03 15.23 7.21
C ALA A 58 -17.21 16.20 6.33
N ALA A 59 -16.76 17.33 6.87
CA ALA A 59 -16.24 18.46 6.08
C ALA A 59 -14.71 18.47 5.84
N ALA A 60 -13.95 17.53 6.41
CA ALA A 60 -12.48 17.55 6.44
C ALA A 60 -11.79 16.35 5.76
N GLY A 61 -12.49 15.64 4.87
CA GLY A 61 -12.04 14.33 4.34
C GLY A 61 -11.83 14.22 2.82
N LEU A 62 -11.93 15.29 2.03
CA LEU A 62 -11.96 15.22 0.55
C LEU A 62 -10.87 16.06 -0.15
N LEU A 63 -9.58 15.85 0.17
CA LEU A 63 -8.46 16.51 -0.54
C LEU A 63 -7.24 15.60 -0.85
N ALA A 64 -7.35 14.28 -0.70
CA ALA A 64 -6.18 13.39 -0.64
C ALA A 64 -6.18 12.19 -1.63
N LEU A 65 -6.59 12.37 -2.90
CA LEU A 65 -6.22 11.40 -3.96
C LEU A 65 -6.13 11.96 -5.39
N SER A 66 -5.78 13.24 -5.58
CA SER A 66 -5.35 13.75 -6.90
C SER A 66 -3.87 13.41 -7.15
N ALA A 67 -3.54 12.12 -7.18
CA ALA A 67 -2.26 11.70 -7.75
C ALA A 67 -2.29 12.07 -9.25
N PRO A 68 -1.25 12.71 -9.80
CA PRO A 68 -1.16 12.87 -11.24
C PRO A 68 -0.99 11.48 -11.83
N SER A 69 -2.07 10.93 -12.39
CA SER A 69 -1.97 9.87 -13.37
C SER A 69 -1.13 10.45 -14.49
N VAL A 70 0.13 9.98 -14.62
CA VAL A 70 0.93 10.27 -15.80
C VAL A 70 0.18 9.63 -16.95
N GLN A 71 -0.48 10.43 -17.79
CA GLN A 71 -0.92 10.01 -19.10
C GLN A 71 0.35 9.68 -19.88
N ALA A 72 0.80 8.42 -19.80
CA ALA A 72 1.73 7.89 -20.76
C ALA A 72 1.07 8.10 -22.13
N ALA A 73 1.72 8.88 -23.00
CA ALA A 73 1.22 9.10 -24.35
C ALA A 73 0.96 7.74 -24.99
N GLU A 74 -0.26 7.51 -25.49
CA GLU A 74 -0.71 6.18 -25.87
C GLU A 74 0.11 5.67 -27.08
N CYS A 75 1.15 4.88 -26.78
CA CYS A 75 2.07 4.36 -27.76
C CYS A 75 1.43 3.18 -28.48
N PHE A 76 1.37 3.24 -29.81
CA PHE A 76 0.95 2.13 -30.65
C PHE A 76 2.09 1.68 -31.54
N ALA A 77 2.19 0.37 -31.75
CA ALA A 77 3.11 -0.22 -32.70
C ALA A 77 2.33 -1.02 -33.74
N ASP A 78 2.69 -0.85 -35.01
CA ASP A 78 2.20 -1.68 -36.09
C ASP A 78 3.26 -2.70 -36.50
N TYR A 79 2.82 -3.93 -36.77
CA TYR A 79 3.71 -5.07 -36.87
C TYR A 79 3.23 -6.08 -37.90
N LYS A 80 4.14 -6.95 -38.32
CA LYS A 80 3.85 -8.13 -39.13
C LYS A 80 4.24 -9.38 -38.35
N ALA A 81 3.41 -10.41 -38.39
CA ALA A 81 3.65 -11.68 -37.71
C ALA A 81 3.19 -12.85 -38.58
N LYS A 82 3.77 -14.03 -38.32
CA LYS A 82 3.44 -15.29 -38.99
C LYS A 82 3.05 -16.38 -38.01
N GLN A 83 2.28 -17.34 -38.47
CA GLN A 83 1.99 -18.60 -37.78
C GLN A 83 2.28 -19.72 -38.79
N GLU A 84 2.98 -20.76 -38.35
CA GLU A 84 3.30 -21.93 -39.19
C GLU A 84 2.19 -22.97 -39.08
N ASN A 85 2.10 -23.85 -40.09
CA ASN A 85 1.34 -25.11 -40.05
C ASN A 85 -0.14 -24.98 -39.58
N PRO A 86 -1.04 -24.37 -40.38
CA PRO A 86 -0.82 -23.84 -41.73
C PRO A 86 -0.14 -22.47 -41.74
N LEU A 87 0.62 -22.17 -42.80
CA LEU A 87 1.27 -20.86 -42.94
C LEU A 87 0.22 -19.75 -43.06
N ARG A 88 0.24 -18.82 -42.11
CA ARG A 88 -0.62 -17.63 -42.06
C ARG A 88 0.25 -16.41 -41.80
N LEU A 89 -0.03 -15.32 -42.51
CA LEU A 89 0.58 -14.01 -42.28
C LEU A 89 -0.50 -13.03 -41.84
N HIS A 90 -0.17 -12.11 -40.94
CA HIS A 90 -1.03 -10.95 -40.69
C HIS A 90 -0.22 -9.69 -40.37
N TYR A 91 -0.87 -8.56 -40.64
CA TYR A 91 -0.56 -7.27 -40.05
C TYR A 91 -1.45 -7.06 -38.82
N GLY A 92 -1.01 -6.19 -37.92
CA GLY A 92 -1.75 -5.79 -36.72
C GLY A 92 -1.22 -4.48 -36.15
N VAL A 93 -2.04 -3.89 -35.28
CA VAL A 93 -1.68 -2.72 -34.46
C VAL A 93 -1.93 -3.11 -33.02
N ALA A 94 -1.03 -2.76 -32.12
CA ALA A 94 -1.17 -3.05 -30.69
C ALA A 94 -0.62 -1.91 -29.83
N GLN A 95 -1.22 -1.73 -28.66
CA GLN A 95 -0.79 -0.77 -27.64
C GLN A 95 0.49 -1.27 -26.96
N VAL A 96 1.45 -0.37 -26.75
CA VAL A 96 2.76 -0.63 -26.13
C VAL A 96 2.84 0.17 -24.83
N SER A 97 3.12 -0.49 -23.72
CA SER A 97 3.20 0.17 -22.42
C SER A 97 4.63 0.65 -22.12
N GLY A 98 4.78 1.83 -21.50
CA GLY A 98 6.10 2.42 -21.23
C GLY A 98 6.61 3.22 -22.44
N ASP A 99 7.92 3.19 -22.70
CA ASP A 99 8.53 4.01 -23.75
C ASP A 99 7.98 3.66 -25.15
N CYS A 100 7.66 4.68 -25.96
CA CYS A 100 7.29 4.55 -27.37
C CYS A 100 8.49 4.14 -28.27
N SER A 101 9.22 3.08 -27.92
CA SER A 101 10.39 2.59 -28.64
C SER A 101 10.11 1.28 -29.39
N ARG A 102 10.81 1.07 -30.52
CA ARG A 102 10.74 -0.22 -31.25
C ARG A 102 11.20 -1.40 -30.39
N ALA A 103 12.17 -1.20 -29.49
CA ALA A 103 12.66 -2.26 -28.61
C ALA A 103 11.62 -2.67 -27.55
N THR A 104 10.95 -1.69 -26.94
CA THR A 104 9.83 -1.89 -26.01
C THR A 104 8.69 -2.65 -26.70
N ALA A 105 8.29 -2.16 -27.89
CA ALA A 105 7.29 -2.80 -28.73
C ALA A 105 7.65 -4.25 -29.07
N GLN A 106 8.86 -4.49 -29.60
CA GLN A 106 9.33 -5.82 -29.98
C GLN A 106 9.34 -6.80 -28.80
N SER A 107 9.83 -6.37 -27.63
CA SER A 107 9.88 -7.20 -26.42
C SER A 107 8.48 -7.61 -25.92
N GLN A 108 7.52 -6.68 -25.94
CA GLN A 108 6.15 -6.96 -25.51
C GLN A 108 5.39 -7.80 -26.54
N LEU A 109 5.43 -7.41 -27.82
CA LEU A 109 4.69 -8.09 -28.89
C LEU A 109 5.20 -9.50 -29.13
N THR A 110 6.51 -9.75 -29.06
CA THR A 110 7.06 -11.12 -29.18
C THR A 110 6.42 -12.07 -28.17
N LYS A 111 6.27 -11.63 -26.91
CA LYS A 111 5.65 -12.44 -25.84
C LYS A 111 4.13 -12.62 -26.06
N ARG A 112 3.42 -11.53 -26.37
CA ARG A 112 1.95 -11.51 -26.57
C ARG A 112 1.52 -12.33 -27.79
N LEU A 113 2.30 -12.28 -28.88
CA LEU A 113 2.08 -13.06 -30.10
C LEU A 113 2.43 -14.55 -29.89
N ALA A 114 3.57 -14.86 -29.26
CA ALA A 114 4.01 -16.24 -29.04
C ALA A 114 3.00 -17.03 -28.17
N ALA A 115 2.39 -16.38 -27.18
CA ALA A 115 1.33 -16.97 -26.35
C ALA A 115 0.06 -17.38 -27.15
N GLN A 116 -0.11 -16.88 -28.38
CA GLN A 116 -1.20 -17.26 -29.30
C GLN A 116 -0.68 -18.03 -30.53
N GLY A 117 0.55 -18.55 -30.49
CA GLY A 117 1.16 -19.30 -31.59
C GLY A 117 1.56 -18.44 -32.80
N TRP A 118 1.82 -17.15 -32.61
CA TRP A 118 2.32 -16.24 -33.65
C TRP A 118 3.77 -15.82 -33.38
N THR A 119 4.61 -15.89 -34.41
CA THR A 119 5.98 -15.35 -34.41
C THR A 119 5.96 -13.93 -34.95
N LEU A 120 6.43 -12.96 -34.16
CA LEU A 120 6.69 -11.60 -34.63
C LEU A 120 7.77 -11.62 -35.72
N LEU A 121 7.49 -11.02 -36.89
CA LEU A 121 8.47 -10.84 -37.96
C LEU A 121 9.18 -9.50 -37.85
N THR A 122 8.43 -8.41 -37.66
CA THR A 122 8.99 -7.05 -37.52
C THR A 122 7.98 -6.08 -36.93
N VAL A 123 8.49 -5.06 -36.23
CA VAL A 123 7.75 -3.83 -35.88
C VAL A 123 7.99 -2.82 -37.01
N VAL A 124 6.94 -2.48 -37.75
CA VAL A 124 6.98 -1.58 -38.90
C VAL A 124 7.23 -0.15 -38.43
N SER A 125 6.47 0.33 -37.46
CA SER A 125 6.63 1.64 -36.83
C SER A 125 6.06 1.67 -35.41
N VAL A 126 6.38 2.74 -34.70
CA VAL A 126 5.77 3.11 -33.41
C VAL A 126 5.29 4.56 -33.55
N PHE A 127 4.10 4.87 -33.05
CA PHE A 127 3.37 6.12 -33.28
C PHE A 127 2.38 6.40 -32.13
N GLY A 128 1.97 7.66 -31.98
CA GLY A 128 0.90 8.07 -31.06
C GLY A 128 -0.49 7.99 -31.68
N GLU A 129 -1.49 8.45 -30.93
CA GLU A 129 -2.94 8.33 -31.26
C GLU A 129 -3.31 8.81 -32.67
N ASP A 130 -2.69 9.88 -33.19
CA ASP A 130 -2.95 10.42 -34.52
C ASP A 130 -2.78 9.38 -35.65
N GLY A 131 -1.85 8.45 -35.47
CA GLY A 131 -1.54 7.39 -36.42
C GLY A 131 -2.44 6.15 -36.32
N LEU A 132 -3.33 6.08 -35.31
CA LEU A 132 -4.08 4.87 -34.96
C LEU A 132 -5.24 4.60 -35.92
N ASN A 133 -6.12 5.58 -36.13
CA ASN A 133 -7.31 5.43 -36.97
C ASN A 133 -6.95 5.07 -38.42
N GLN A 134 -5.86 5.64 -38.95
CA GLN A 134 -5.37 5.43 -40.30
C GLN A 134 -5.00 3.96 -40.60
N ARG A 135 -4.63 3.18 -39.57
CA ARG A 135 -4.22 1.77 -39.69
C ARG A 135 -5.33 0.78 -39.31
N LYS A 136 -6.49 1.27 -38.87
CA LYS A 136 -7.58 0.46 -38.32
C LYS A 136 -8.14 -0.55 -39.31
N GLU A 137 -8.37 -0.11 -40.55
CA GLU A 137 -8.86 -0.98 -41.62
C GLU A 137 -7.83 -2.06 -41.99
N SER A 138 -6.57 -1.65 -42.20
CA SER A 138 -5.47 -2.56 -42.57
C SER A 138 -5.18 -3.63 -41.51
N ALA A 139 -5.33 -3.30 -40.22
CA ALA A 139 -5.19 -4.25 -39.12
C ALA A 139 -6.44 -5.12 -38.91
N GLY A 140 -7.62 -4.62 -39.26
CA GLY A 140 -8.90 -5.33 -39.24
C GLY A 140 -9.13 -6.07 -37.92
N LYS A 141 -9.29 -7.40 -38.00
CA LYS A 141 -9.53 -8.29 -36.85
C LYS A 141 -8.37 -8.37 -35.84
N ASN A 142 -7.23 -7.75 -36.11
CA ASN A 142 -6.05 -7.74 -35.23
C ASN A 142 -5.73 -6.33 -34.68
N PHE A 143 -6.60 -5.35 -34.94
CA PHE A 143 -6.48 -4.01 -34.36
C PHE A 143 -6.69 -4.05 -32.84
N LEU A 144 -5.66 -3.68 -32.08
CA LEU A 144 -5.59 -3.66 -30.62
C LEU A 144 -5.95 -5.00 -29.93
N ARG A 145 -5.80 -6.12 -30.63
CA ARG A 145 -6.22 -7.46 -30.16
C ARG A 145 -5.17 -8.25 -29.37
N PHE A 146 -3.90 -7.90 -29.54
CA PHE A 146 -2.74 -8.60 -28.98
C PHE A 146 -2.06 -7.70 -27.95
#